data_AF-A0A1W9U5X7-F1
#
_entry.id   AF-A0A1W9U5X7-F1
#
_cell.length_a   1.000
_cell.length_b   1.000
_cell.length_c   1.000
_cell.angle_alpha   90.00
_cell.angle_beta   90.00
_cell.angle_gamma   90.00
#
_symmetry.space_group_name_H-M   'P 1'
#
loop_
_entity.id
_entity.type
_entity.pdbx_description
1 polymer ?
#
loop_
_entity_poly.entity_id
_entity_poly.type
_entity_poly.pdbx_seq_one_letter_code
_entity_poly.pdbx_strand_id
1 'polypeptide(L)'
;MSATLSLSDNFDIRPATLDDVEAVVDLVNVCSIEQTGKPRTEAHEIRNDWSAPTFNMETDTLVVLAPDGSLVGRTALWDAEPHVRVYVAGDVHPEYKGQGIGTALCRWAEERGRQAVLKAPEGTRVVLVQDRLNTDEAAQELLCAQGYQLVRHSFHMLIEMNGSPP
;
A
#
# COMPACT_ATOMS: atom_id res chain seq x y z
N MET A 1 17.84 14.33 3.42
CA MET A 1 17.54 14.49 4.86
C MET A 1 16.45 13.50 5.16
N SER A 2 16.72 12.44 5.92
CA SER A 2 15.71 11.42 6.26
C SER A 2 14.56 12.08 7.01
N ALA A 3 13.37 12.06 6.41
CA ALA A 3 12.16 12.43 7.12
C ALA A 3 11.89 11.34 8.17
N THR A 4 12.23 11.63 9.42
CA THR A 4 11.86 10.78 10.55
C THR A 4 10.34 10.66 10.57
N LEU A 5 9.84 9.44 10.41
CA LEU A 5 8.43 9.10 10.58
C LEU A 5 8.00 9.52 11.99
N SER A 6 7.31 10.65 12.13
CA SER A 6 6.81 11.12 13.43
C SER A 6 5.47 10.46 13.75
N LEU A 7 5.52 9.17 14.10
CA LEU A 7 4.44 8.52 14.82
C LEU A 7 4.71 8.67 16.32
N SER A 8 3.69 8.50 17.17
CA SER A 8 3.93 8.44 18.62
C SER A 8 4.95 7.34 18.92
N ASP A 9 5.78 7.53 19.96
CA ASP A 9 6.90 6.63 20.34
C ASP A 9 6.49 5.18 20.67
N ASN A 10 5.20 4.86 20.53
CA ASN A 10 4.57 3.59 20.85
C ASN A 10 4.42 2.65 19.64
N PHE A 11 4.64 3.13 18.40
CA PHE A 11 4.58 2.28 17.21
C PHE A 11 5.97 1.87 16.77
N ASP A 12 6.15 0.57 16.49
CA ASP A 12 7.36 0.07 15.82
C ASP A 12 7.14 0.10 14.29
N ILE A 13 8.16 0.55 13.56
CA ILE A 13 8.10 0.76 12.12
C ILE A 13 9.35 0.16 11.48
N ARG A 14 9.16 -0.83 10.62
CA ARG A 14 10.26 -1.57 10.00
C ARG A 14 9.84 -2.14 8.64
N PRO A 15 10.78 -2.56 7.79
CA PRO A 15 10.45 -3.40 6.64
C PRO A 15 9.75 -4.69 7.05
N ALA A 16 8.92 -5.22 6.16
CA ALA A 16 8.28 -6.51 6.36
C ALA A 16 9.29 -7.67 6.21
N THR A 17 8.97 -8.80 6.83
CA THR A 17 9.64 -10.09 6.63
C THR A 17 8.61 -11.15 6.20
N LEU A 18 9.06 -12.30 5.72
CA LEU A 18 8.14 -13.39 5.34
C LEU A 18 7.31 -13.94 6.51
N ASP A 19 7.71 -13.67 7.75
CA ASP A 19 6.95 -14.04 8.94
C ASP A 19 5.74 -13.12 9.15
N ASP A 20 5.75 -11.91 8.58
CA ASP A 20 4.64 -10.95 8.67
C ASP A 20 3.50 -11.24 7.69
N VAL A 21 3.66 -12.20 6.77
CA VAL A 21 2.70 -12.46 5.68
C VAL A 21 1.28 -12.64 6.21
N GLU A 22 1.09 -13.50 7.20
CA GLU A 22 -0.25 -13.80 7.72
C GLU A 22 -0.87 -12.56 8.37
N ALA A 23 -0.09 -11.81 9.15
CA ALA A 23 -0.56 -10.57 9.78
C ALA A 23 -0.90 -9.48 8.75
N VAL A 24 -0.15 -9.42 7.63
CA VAL A 24 -0.44 -8.53 6.51
C VAL A 24 -1.73 -8.94 5.80
N VAL A 25 -1.97 -10.24 5.59
CA VAL A 25 -3.21 -10.75 4.99
C VAL A 25 -4.41 -10.40 5.87
N ASP A 26 -4.28 -10.61 7.18
CA ASP A 26 -5.32 -10.26 8.15
C ASP A 26 -5.65 -8.77 8.10
N LEU A 27 -4.64 -7.90 8.15
CA LEU A 27 -4.84 -6.45 8.03
C LEU A 27 -5.55 -6.09 6.72
N VAL A 28 -5.06 -6.60 5.59
CA VAL A 28 -5.63 -6.33 4.27
C VAL A 28 -7.09 -6.76 4.21
N ASN A 29 -7.41 -7.95 4.73
CA ASN A 29 -8.74 -8.50 4.68
C ASN A 29 -9.70 -7.80 5.65
N VAL A 30 -9.26 -7.39 6.83
CA VAL A 30 -10.06 -6.55 7.73
C VAL A 30 -10.46 -5.24 7.05
N CYS A 31 -9.50 -4.55 6.42
CA CYS A 31 -9.78 -3.33 5.64
C CYS A 31 -10.74 -3.60 4.47
N SER A 32 -10.53 -4.70 3.74
CA SER A 32 -11.39 -5.05 2.60
C SER A 32 -12.82 -5.41 3.01
N ILE A 33 -12.98 -6.12 4.13
CA ILE A 33 -14.29 -6.49 4.66
C ILE A 33 -15.05 -5.25 5.12
N GLU A 34 -14.39 -4.30 5.79
CA GLU A 34 -14.99 -3.00 6.13
C GLU A 34 -15.50 -2.27 4.88
N GLN A 35 -14.70 -2.26 3.80
CA GLN A 35 -14.99 -1.48 2.61
C GLN A 35 -15.97 -2.14 1.62
N THR A 36 -15.93 -3.47 1.51
CA THR A 36 -16.61 -4.23 0.44
C THR A 36 -17.39 -5.44 0.94
N GLY A 37 -17.28 -5.79 2.22
CA GLY A 37 -17.89 -6.97 2.83
C GLY A 37 -17.21 -8.29 2.46
N LYS A 38 -16.06 -8.27 1.77
CA LYS A 38 -15.35 -9.48 1.32
C LYS A 38 -13.84 -9.37 1.57
N PRO A 39 -13.14 -10.49 1.84
CA PRO A 39 -11.67 -10.51 1.86
C PRO A 39 -11.10 -10.19 0.47
N ARG A 40 -9.91 -9.59 0.43
CA ARG A 40 -9.22 -9.18 -0.79
C ARG A 40 -8.14 -10.16 -1.23
N THR A 41 -7.47 -10.82 -0.28
CA THR A 41 -6.25 -11.57 -0.59
C THR A 41 -6.04 -12.79 0.31
N GLU A 42 -5.16 -13.68 -0.13
CA GLU A 42 -4.67 -14.83 0.60
C GLU A 42 -3.13 -14.78 0.77
N ALA A 43 -2.61 -15.54 1.74
CA ALA A 43 -1.18 -15.57 2.05
C ALA A 43 -0.28 -15.96 0.89
N HIS A 44 -0.75 -16.85 0.01
CA HIS A 44 0.04 -17.28 -1.14
C HIS A 44 0.26 -16.15 -2.15
N GLU A 45 -0.70 -15.23 -2.30
CA GLU A 45 -0.58 -14.08 -3.21
C GLU A 45 0.49 -13.11 -2.69
N ILE A 46 0.44 -12.75 -1.40
CA ILE A 46 1.45 -11.89 -0.76
C ILE A 46 2.84 -12.54 -0.81
N ARG A 47 2.95 -13.85 -0.55
CA ARG A 47 4.23 -14.58 -0.66
C ARG A 47 4.77 -14.56 -2.08
N ASN A 48 3.92 -14.73 -3.09
CA ASN A 48 4.32 -14.69 -4.49
C ASN A 48 4.86 -13.31 -4.86
N ASP A 49 4.16 -12.24 -4.48
CA ASP A 49 4.60 -10.86 -4.74
C ASP A 49 5.95 -10.57 -4.07
N TRP A 50 6.09 -10.95 -2.80
CA TRP A 50 7.28 -10.67 -2.01
C TRP A 50 8.49 -11.52 -2.39
N SER A 51 8.27 -12.67 -3.02
CA SER A 51 9.33 -13.55 -3.52
C SER A 51 9.72 -13.24 -4.97
N ALA A 52 9.06 -12.27 -5.62
CA ALA A 52 9.36 -11.91 -7.00
C ALA A 52 10.81 -11.37 -7.11
N PRO A 53 11.60 -11.77 -8.13
CA PRO A 53 12.98 -11.32 -8.28
C PRO A 53 13.17 -9.80 -8.38
N THR A 54 12.12 -9.09 -8.79
CA THR A 54 12.11 -7.63 -8.97
C THR A 54 11.61 -6.88 -7.73
N PHE A 55 11.27 -7.58 -6.64
CA PHE A 55 10.74 -6.99 -5.42
C PHE A 55 11.73 -7.15 -4.28
N ASN A 56 12.12 -6.05 -3.63
CA ASN A 56 12.99 -6.10 -2.46
C ASN A 56 12.19 -5.70 -1.21
N MET A 57 11.83 -6.69 -0.39
CA MET A 57 11.06 -6.45 0.83
C MET A 57 11.70 -5.41 1.76
N GLU A 58 13.03 -5.39 1.89
CA GLU A 58 13.75 -4.47 2.80
C GLU A 58 13.55 -3.00 2.39
N THR A 59 13.46 -2.71 1.10
CA THR A 59 13.36 -1.33 0.58
C THR A 59 11.97 -0.97 0.06
N ASP A 60 11.15 -1.97 -0.24
CA ASP A 60 9.88 -1.80 -0.96
C ASP A 60 8.67 -2.10 -0.07
N THR A 61 8.88 -2.47 1.19
CA THR A 61 7.82 -2.60 2.19
C THR A 61 8.09 -1.80 3.45
N LEU A 62 7.02 -1.41 4.12
CA LEU A 62 7.06 -0.92 5.49
C LEU A 62 5.81 -1.42 6.23
N VAL A 63 5.99 -1.91 7.45
CA VAL A 63 4.91 -2.30 8.36
C VAL A 63 4.96 -1.44 9.61
N VAL A 64 3.80 -1.29 10.25
CA VAL A 64 3.64 -0.56 11.51
C VAL A 64 3.00 -1.51 12.51
N LEU A 65 3.69 -1.73 13.62
CA LEU A 65 3.23 -2.56 14.73
C LEU A 65 2.81 -1.68 15.90
N ALA A 66 1.68 -2.03 16.51
CA ALA A 66 1.22 -1.44 17.76
C ALA A 66 2.03 -1.97 18.97
N PRO A 67 1.93 -1.36 20.16
CA PRO A 67 2.68 -1.78 21.36
C PRO A 67 2.49 -3.25 21.78
N ASP A 68 1.34 -3.83 21.45
CA ASP A 68 1.00 -5.23 21.71
C ASP A 68 1.58 -6.20 20.65
N GLY A 69 2.26 -5.67 19.63
CA GLY A 69 2.85 -6.43 18.53
C GLY A 69 1.90 -6.64 17.34
N SER A 70 0.65 -6.16 17.40
CA SER A 70 -0.28 -6.29 16.28
C SER A 70 0.13 -5.44 15.08
N LEU A 71 0.05 -6.00 13.88
CA LEU A 71 0.31 -5.29 12.63
C LEU A 71 -0.90 -4.43 12.25
N VAL A 72 -0.74 -3.11 12.37
CA VAL A 72 -1.84 -2.13 12.25
C VAL A 72 -1.71 -1.22 11.04
N GLY A 73 -0.57 -1.27 10.34
CA GLY A 73 -0.36 -0.56 9.10
C GLY A 73 0.61 -1.28 8.19
N ARG A 74 0.42 -1.15 6.89
CA ARG A 74 1.38 -1.59 5.88
C ARG A 74 1.43 -0.65 4.69
N THR A 75 2.56 -0.65 4.00
CA THR A 75 2.65 -0.16 2.62
C THR A 75 3.65 -1.01 1.84
N ALA A 76 3.40 -1.17 0.55
CA ALA A 76 4.28 -1.85 -0.38
C ALA A 76 4.34 -1.09 -1.70
N LEU A 77 5.51 -1.05 -2.34
CA LEU A 77 5.74 -0.34 -3.60
C LEU A 77 6.23 -1.30 -4.69
N TRP A 78 5.68 -1.15 -5.88
CA TRP A 78 6.14 -1.84 -7.07
C TRP A 78 6.67 -0.82 -8.06
N ASP A 79 7.98 -0.88 -8.28
CA ASP A 79 8.72 -0.05 -9.21
C ASP A 79 9.29 -0.96 -10.32
N ALA A 80 8.76 -0.81 -11.53
CA ALA A 80 9.17 -1.59 -12.68
C ALA A 80 9.70 -0.68 -13.78
N GLU A 81 10.59 -1.20 -14.63
CA GLU A 81 11.04 -0.50 -15.82
C GLU A 81 9.83 -0.02 -16.66
N PRO A 82 9.86 1.21 -17.21
CA PRO A 82 10.99 2.13 -17.27
C PRO A 82 11.08 3.11 -16.08
N HIS A 83 10.60 2.73 -14.88
CA HIS A 83 10.66 3.53 -13.64
C HIS A 83 9.86 4.85 -13.68
N VAL A 84 8.90 4.97 -14.59
CA VAL A 84 8.06 6.17 -14.76
C VAL A 84 6.75 6.12 -13.95
N ARG A 85 6.33 4.95 -13.48
CA ARG A 85 5.07 4.77 -12.74
C ARG A 85 5.28 3.75 -11.61
N VAL A 86 5.31 4.24 -10.38
CA VAL A 86 5.49 3.42 -9.18
C VAL A 86 4.15 3.21 -8.51
N TYR A 87 3.70 1.96 -8.40
CA TYR A 87 2.45 1.62 -7.74
C TYR A 87 2.65 1.45 -6.24
N VAL A 88 1.73 1.98 -5.44
CA VAL A 88 1.75 1.82 -3.98
C VAL A 88 0.44 1.21 -3.52
N ALA A 89 0.54 0.16 -2.70
CA ALA A 89 -0.56 -0.30 -1.88
C ALA A 89 -0.29 0.11 -0.43
N GLY A 90 -1.33 0.53 0.29
CA GLY A 90 -1.20 0.84 1.71
C GLY A 90 -2.53 0.66 2.42
N ASP A 91 -2.49 0.13 3.63
CA ASP A 91 -3.65 -0.23 4.42
C ASP A 91 -3.38 0.15 5.89
N VAL A 92 -4.38 0.67 6.59
CA VAL A 92 -4.32 1.02 8.03
C VAL A 92 -5.54 0.39 8.70
N HIS A 93 -5.30 -0.32 9.80
CA HIS A 93 -6.34 -1.01 10.55
C HIS A 93 -7.44 -0.01 10.95
N PRO A 94 -8.73 -0.35 10.81
CA PRO A 94 -9.83 0.60 11.04
C PRO A 94 -9.78 1.29 12.40
N GLU A 95 -9.46 0.54 13.46
CA GLU A 95 -9.34 1.07 14.84
C GLU A 95 -8.14 1.99 15.07
N TYR A 96 -7.18 2.03 14.12
CA TYR A 96 -5.96 2.82 14.19
C TYR A 96 -5.95 4.00 13.20
N LYS A 97 -7.06 4.22 12.47
CA LYS A 97 -7.24 5.41 11.62
C LYS A 97 -7.24 6.69 12.48
N GLY A 98 -6.86 7.81 11.86
CA GLY A 98 -6.80 9.12 12.54
C GLY A 98 -5.60 9.33 13.46
N GLN A 99 -4.72 8.33 13.63
CA GLN A 99 -3.53 8.43 14.50
C GLN A 99 -2.24 8.82 13.74
N GLY A 100 -2.35 9.26 12.48
CA GLY A 100 -1.21 9.67 11.67
C GLY A 100 -0.46 8.53 10.94
N ILE A 101 -0.84 7.26 11.15
CA ILE A 101 -0.20 6.10 10.49
C ILE A 101 -0.28 6.22 8.96
N GLY A 102 -1.45 6.52 8.41
CA GLY A 102 -1.60 6.68 6.95
C GLY A 102 -0.72 7.79 6.38
N THR A 103 -0.57 8.91 7.08
CA THR A 103 0.32 10.01 6.70
C THR A 103 1.78 9.57 6.72
N ALA A 104 2.19 8.86 7.77
CA ALA A 104 3.52 8.29 7.89
C ALA A 104 3.85 7.34 6.72
N LEU A 105 2.95 6.41 6.41
CA LEU A 105 3.10 5.47 5.29
C LEU A 105 3.19 6.20 3.93
N CYS A 106 2.36 7.21 3.68
CA CYS A 106 2.41 7.99 2.44
C CYS A 106 3.75 8.74 2.27
N ARG A 107 4.25 9.37 3.34
CA ARG A 107 5.54 10.08 3.31
C ARG A 107 6.71 9.14 3.05
N TRP A 108 6.68 7.96 3.67
CA TRP A 108 7.69 6.94 3.38
C TRP A 108 7.62 6.47 1.92
N ALA A 109 6.40 6.21 1.42
CA ALA A 109 6.21 5.80 0.02
C ALA A 109 6.68 6.87 -0.97
N GLU A 110 6.48 8.16 -0.68
CA GLU A 110 7.01 9.26 -1.48
C GLU A 110 8.54 9.26 -1.50
N GLU A 111 9.18 9.16 -0.33
CA GLU A 111 10.65 9.14 -0.24
C GLU A 111 11.26 7.94 -0.97
N ARG A 112 10.67 6.75 -0.82
CA ARG A 112 11.07 5.57 -1.57
C ARG A 112 10.81 5.73 -3.06
N GLY A 113 9.68 6.32 -3.44
CA GLY A 113 9.30 6.58 -4.83
C GLY A 113 10.25 7.55 -5.54
N ARG A 114 10.83 8.53 -4.83
CA ARG A 114 11.86 9.44 -5.39
C ARG A 114 13.07 8.70 -5.95
N GLN A 115 13.39 7.52 -5.43
CA GLN A 115 14.51 6.72 -5.94
C GLN A 115 14.28 6.23 -7.38
N ALA A 116 13.02 6.11 -7.83
CA ALA A 116 12.72 5.76 -9.22
C ALA A 116 13.09 6.89 -10.20
N VAL A 117 13.09 8.16 -9.76
CA VAL A 117 13.52 9.31 -10.58
C VAL A 117 14.96 9.15 -11.06
N LEU A 118 15.83 8.58 -10.22
CA LEU A 118 17.24 8.35 -10.56
C LEU A 118 17.44 7.24 -11.60
N LYS A 119 16.44 6.37 -11.79
CA LYS A 119 16.49 5.23 -12.70
C LYS A 119 15.69 5.45 -13.98
N ALA A 120 14.76 6.40 -13.98
CA ALA A 120 13.91 6.70 -15.12
C ALA A 120 14.71 7.37 -16.27
N PRO A 121 14.30 7.18 -17.54
CA PRO A 121 14.93 7.86 -18.66
C PRO A 121 14.90 9.39 -18.50
N GLU A 122 15.96 10.06 -18.97
CA GLU A 122 16.06 11.52 -18.90
C GLU A 122 14.86 12.21 -19.57
N GLY A 123 14.36 13.28 -18.94
CA GLY A 123 13.22 14.06 -19.44
C GLY A 123 11.85 13.40 -19.21
N THR A 124 11.79 12.23 -18.58
CA THR A 124 10.51 11.59 -18.24
C THR A 124 9.99 12.04 -16.87
N ARG A 125 8.66 12.05 -16.73
CA ARG A 125 8.00 12.28 -15.44
C ARG A 125 7.78 10.94 -14.75
N VAL A 126 8.26 10.83 -13.50
CA VAL A 126 7.90 9.74 -12.60
C VAL A 126 6.65 10.09 -11.82
N VAL A 127 5.71 9.16 -11.71
CA VAL A 127 4.48 9.31 -10.93
C VAL A 127 4.34 8.19 -9.91
N LEU A 128 3.90 8.56 -8.71
CA LEU A 128 3.49 7.63 -7.67
C LEU A 128 1.97 7.48 -7.73
N VAL A 129 1.46 6.25 -7.79
CA VAL A 129 0.05 5.99 -8.07
C VAL A 129 -0.53 4.99 -7.08
N GLN A 130 -1.78 5.20 -6.70
CA GLN A 130 -2.57 4.33 -5.84
C GLN A 130 -3.99 4.25 -6.37
N ASP A 131 -4.63 3.11 -6.21
CA ASP A 131 -6.05 2.94 -6.47
C ASP A 131 -6.80 2.87 -5.13
N ARG A 132 -7.91 3.61 -5.02
CA ARG A 132 -8.80 3.60 -3.86
C ARG A 132 -10.23 3.40 -4.32
N LEU A 133 -11.04 2.76 -3.48
CA LEU A 133 -12.47 2.70 -3.70
C LEU A 133 -13.05 4.11 -3.63
N ASN A 134 -14.00 4.40 -4.52
CA ASN A 134 -14.68 5.71 -4.54
C ASN A 134 -15.48 5.98 -3.26
N THR A 135 -15.82 4.94 -2.50
CA THR A 135 -16.49 5.01 -1.20
C THR A 135 -15.53 5.19 -0.02
N ASP A 136 -14.21 5.06 -0.22
CA ASP A 136 -13.21 5.29 0.83
C ASP A 136 -12.83 6.77 0.87
N GLU A 137 -13.73 7.59 1.42
CA GLU A 137 -13.56 9.05 1.51
C GLU A 137 -12.35 9.42 2.38
N ALA A 138 -12.10 8.68 3.47
CA ALA A 138 -10.97 8.92 4.36
C ALA A 138 -9.62 8.74 3.64
N ALA A 139 -9.46 7.70 2.82
CA ALA A 139 -8.25 7.54 2.02
C ALA A 139 -8.13 8.64 0.95
N GLN A 140 -9.23 9.05 0.32
CA GLN A 140 -9.22 10.15 -0.66
C GLN A 140 -8.75 11.47 -0.03
N GLU A 141 -9.31 11.84 1.12
CA GLU A 141 -8.90 13.04 1.87
C GLU A 141 -7.43 12.99 2.28
N LEU A 142 -6.98 11.85 2.82
CA LEU A 142 -5.58 11.65 3.19
C LEU A 142 -4.65 11.83 1.99
N LEU A 143 -4.93 11.15 0.88
CA LEU A 143 -4.09 11.20 -0.32
C LEU A 143 -4.05 12.62 -0.90
N CYS A 144 -5.20 13.30 -1.00
CA CYS A 144 -5.27 14.71 -1.41
C CYS A 144 -4.44 15.61 -0.49
N ALA A 145 -4.51 15.42 0.83
CA ALA A 145 -3.70 16.15 1.79
C ALA A 145 -2.19 15.86 1.67
N GLN A 146 -1.80 14.71 1.12
CA GLN A 146 -0.41 14.38 0.75
C GLN A 146 -0.03 14.80 -0.68
N GLY A 147 -0.89 15.55 -1.39
CA GLY A 147 -0.59 16.09 -2.72
C GLY A 147 -0.93 15.17 -3.89
N TYR A 148 -1.57 14.02 -3.65
CA TYR A 148 -2.13 13.21 -4.73
C TYR A 148 -3.35 13.91 -5.35
N GLN A 149 -3.64 13.55 -6.59
CA GLN A 149 -4.81 14.02 -7.32
C GLN A 149 -5.56 12.84 -7.92
N LEU A 150 -6.89 12.91 -7.93
CA LEU A 150 -7.70 11.96 -8.68
C LEU A 150 -7.47 12.16 -10.18
N VAL A 151 -6.93 11.14 -10.86
CA VAL A 151 -6.59 11.22 -12.29
C VAL A 151 -7.51 10.40 -13.18
N ARG A 152 -8.14 9.34 -12.65
CA ARG A 152 -9.09 8.49 -13.39
C ARG A 152 -9.94 7.66 -12.44
N HIS A 153 -11.07 7.18 -12.96
CA HIS A 153 -11.80 6.06 -12.38
C HIS A 153 -11.52 4.79 -13.19
N SER A 154 -11.61 3.64 -12.55
CA SER A 154 -11.55 2.32 -13.20
C SER A 154 -12.64 1.45 -12.58
N PHE A 155 -13.25 0.60 -13.39
CA PHE A 155 -14.35 -0.26 -12.98
C PHE A 155 -13.91 -1.72 -13.06
N HIS A 156 -13.98 -2.42 -11.94
CA HIS A 156 -13.82 -3.87 -11.93
C HIS A 156 -15.20 -4.49 -12.17
N MET A 157 -15.41 -5.01 -13.37
CA MET A 157 -16.66 -5.66 -13.77
C MET A 157 -16.54 -7.17 -13.52
N LEU A 158 -17.50 -7.75 -12.82
CA LEU A 158 -17.53 -9.16 -12.50
C LEU A 158 -18.86 -9.78 -12.95
N ILE A 159 -18.78 -10.99 -13.51
CA ILE A 159 -19.92 -11.85 -13.78
C ILE A 159 -19.64 -13.22 -13.16
N GLU A 160 -20.59 -13.71 -12.36
CA GLU A 160 -20.54 -15.09 -11.87
C GLU A 160 -21.10 -16.01 -12.96
N MET A 161 -20.23 -16.86 -13.51
CA MET A 161 -20.60 -17.77 -14.61
C MET A 161 -20.95 -19.14 -14.06
N ASN A 162 -22.25 -19.47 -14.08
CA ASN A 162 -22.76 -20.81 -13.76
C ASN A 162 -22.91 -21.71 -14.99
N GLY A 163 -22.40 -21.27 -16.15
CA GLY A 163 -22.47 -21.95 -17.44
C GLY A 163 -21.68 -21.17 -18.50
N SER A 164 -21.54 -21.75 -19.70
CA SER A 164 -20.83 -21.10 -20.81
C SER A 164 -21.48 -19.78 -21.21
N PRO A 165 -20.69 -18.76 -21.59
CA PRO A 165 -21.23 -17.52 -22.12
C PRO A 165 -21.87 -17.78 -23.50
N PRO A 166 -22.92 -17.02 -23.89
CA PRO A 166 -23.56 -17.15 -25.19
C PRO A 166 -22.64 -16.82 -26.37
#